data_AF-A0A941Z226-F1
#
_entry.id   AF-A0A941Z226-F1
#
_cell.length_a   1.000
_cell.length_b   1.000
_cell.length_c   1.000
_cell.angle_alpha   90.00
_cell.angle_beta   90.00
_cell.angle_gamma   90.00
#
_symmetry.space_group_name_H-M   'P 1'
#
loop_
_entity.id
_entity.type
_entity.pdbx_description
1 polymer ?
#
loop_
_entity_poly.entity_id
_entity_poly.type
_entity_poly.pdbx_seq_one_letter_code
_entity_poly.pdbx_strand_id
1 'polypeptide(L)'
;MTKPSKLGRWIATLAAACLTLPAAAQQVTGTAGAPDATTTIPGNQLPAPAPKFGGVIKDGALQSKPWWAPRIVPPKGAPNVLLIITDDAGFGVPSTFGGVIPTPTMDRIANEGLRYNRMFSTALCSPTRAALITGRNHHSA
;
A
#
# COMPACT_ATOMS: atom_id res chain seq x y z
N MET A 1 -33.71 -41.21 -48.70
CA MET A 1 -34.97 -41.70 -48.08
C MET A 1 -34.55 -42.79 -47.09
N THR A 2 -34.56 -42.68 -45.76
CA THR A 2 -35.19 -41.78 -44.79
C THR A 2 -34.55 -42.00 -43.39
N LYS A 3 -34.03 -40.92 -42.78
CA LYS A 3 -34.13 -40.54 -41.35
C LYS A 3 -33.53 -41.44 -40.23
N PRO A 4 -33.27 -40.89 -39.02
CA PRO A 4 -31.93 -40.84 -38.45
C PRO A 4 -31.80 -41.52 -37.07
N SER A 5 -30.56 -41.77 -36.65
CA SER A 5 -30.20 -42.26 -35.31
C SER A 5 -30.45 -41.19 -34.25
N LYS A 6 -31.18 -41.59 -33.18
CA LYS A 6 -31.45 -40.76 -32.00
C LYS A 6 -30.17 -40.63 -31.17
N LEU A 7 -29.43 -39.53 -31.37
CA LEU A 7 -28.34 -39.13 -30.49
C LEU A 7 -28.94 -38.47 -29.23
N GLY A 8 -28.95 -39.21 -28.12
CA GLY A 8 -29.43 -38.73 -26.82
C GLY A 8 -28.55 -37.60 -26.29
N ARG A 9 -29.15 -36.42 -26.17
CA ARG A 9 -28.61 -35.25 -25.47
C ARG A 9 -28.55 -35.53 -23.97
N TRP A 10 -27.34 -35.74 -23.45
CA TRP A 10 -27.07 -35.61 -22.00
C TRP A 10 -26.50 -34.22 -21.77
N ILE A 11 -27.36 -33.26 -21.45
CA ILE A 11 -26.94 -31.95 -20.93
C ILE A 11 -26.78 -32.15 -19.42
N ALA A 12 -25.55 -32.33 -18.97
CA ALA A 12 -25.21 -32.28 -17.56
C ALA A 12 -25.19 -30.80 -17.13
N THR A 13 -26.23 -30.37 -16.41
CA THR A 13 -26.31 -29.06 -15.78
C THR A 13 -25.31 -28.98 -14.63
N LEU A 14 -24.14 -28.39 -14.86
CA LEU A 14 -23.20 -28.00 -13.81
C LEU A 14 -23.77 -26.77 -13.09
N ALA A 15 -24.44 -27.01 -11.96
CA ALA A 15 -24.82 -25.95 -11.04
C ALA A 15 -23.54 -25.39 -10.39
N ALA A 16 -23.09 -24.23 -10.88
CA ALA A 16 -22.01 -23.48 -10.26
C ALA A 16 -22.47 -22.97 -8.88
N ALA A 17 -22.09 -23.68 -7.82
CA ALA A 17 -22.20 -23.18 -6.47
C ALA A 17 -21.20 -22.03 -6.30
N CYS A 18 -21.67 -20.79 -6.48
CA CYS A 18 -20.94 -19.59 -6.10
C CYS A 18 -20.74 -19.60 -4.58
N LEU A 19 -19.61 -20.14 -4.11
CA LEU A 19 -19.12 -19.96 -2.76
C LEU A 19 -18.75 -18.48 -2.59
N THR A 20 -19.65 -17.72 -1.99
CA THR A 20 -19.35 -16.36 -1.53
C THR A 20 -18.32 -16.47 -0.40
N LEU A 21 -17.04 -16.25 -0.71
CA LEU A 21 -16.02 -16.05 0.31
C LEU A 21 -16.40 -14.78 1.10
N PRO A 22 -16.48 -14.83 2.43
CA PRO A 22 -16.75 -13.64 3.21
C PRO A 22 -15.59 -12.67 3.00
N ALA A 23 -15.89 -11.48 2.49
CA ALA A 23 -14.96 -10.37 2.46
C ALA A 23 -14.46 -10.16 3.90
N ALA A 24 -13.14 -10.23 4.11
CA ALA A 24 -12.54 -9.93 5.40
C ALA A 24 -12.95 -8.51 5.80
N ALA A 25 -13.93 -8.42 6.71
CA ALA A 25 -14.41 -7.15 7.22
C ALA A 25 -13.24 -6.40 7.89
N GLN A 26 -13.19 -5.10 7.67
CA GLN A 26 -12.20 -4.20 8.28
C GLN A 26 -12.17 -4.41 9.80
N GLN A 27 -11.12 -5.05 10.31
CA GLN A 27 -10.93 -5.23 11.74
C GLN A 27 -10.30 -3.97 12.33
N VAL A 28 -11.06 -3.25 13.15
CA VAL A 28 -10.52 -2.25 14.07
C VAL A 28 -10.09 -3.01 15.33
N THR A 29 -8.81 -2.94 15.66
CA THR A 29 -8.28 -3.50 16.92
C THR A 29 -8.27 -2.40 17.97
N GLY A 30 -8.92 -2.64 19.11
CA GLY A 30 -9.10 -1.67 20.19
C GLY A 30 -10.49 -1.02 20.23
N THR A 31 -10.69 -0.09 21.16
CA THR A 31 -11.95 0.64 21.30
C THR A 31 -12.06 1.72 20.23
N ALA A 32 -13.08 1.64 19.38
CA ALA A 32 -13.29 2.66 18.34
C ALA A 32 -13.37 4.06 18.95
N GLY A 33 -12.56 4.99 18.45
CA GLY A 33 -12.48 6.34 18.96
C GLY A 33 -11.49 6.56 20.10
N ALA A 34 -10.70 5.56 20.49
CA ALA A 34 -9.62 5.70 21.47
C ALA A 34 -8.25 6.00 20.79
N PRO A 35 -7.29 6.63 21.50
CA PRO A 35 -5.98 7.01 20.93
C PRO A 35 -5.14 5.83 20.42
N ASP A 36 -5.40 4.63 20.93
CA ASP A 36 -4.69 3.38 20.64
C ASP A 36 -5.40 2.50 19.60
N ALA A 37 -6.58 2.92 19.12
CA ALA A 37 -7.31 2.16 18.11
C ALA A 37 -6.50 2.05 16.82
N THR A 38 -6.43 0.85 16.26
CA THR A 38 -5.76 0.58 14.98
C THR A 38 -6.70 -0.08 13.99
N THR A 39 -6.46 0.09 12.70
CA THR A 39 -7.26 -0.55 11.65
C THR A 39 -6.38 -0.90 10.46
N THR A 40 -6.78 -1.92 9.71
CA THR A 40 -6.14 -2.26 8.43
C THR A 40 -7.05 -1.88 7.28
N ILE A 41 -6.49 -1.23 6.25
CA ILE A 41 -7.21 -0.85 5.04
C ILE A 41 -7.08 -1.92 3.95
N PRO A 42 -8.11 -2.14 3.11
CA PRO A 42 -8.07 -3.10 2.01
C PRO A 42 -7.12 -2.69 0.86
N GLY A 43 -6.68 -1.43 0.80
CA GLY A 43 -5.73 -0.94 -0.21
C GLY A 43 -6.31 -0.71 -1.61
N ASN A 44 -7.64 -0.82 -1.76
CA ASN A 44 -8.35 -0.58 -3.03
C ASN A 44 -8.36 0.90 -3.48
N GLN A 45 -8.17 1.82 -2.55
CA GLN A 45 -8.13 3.26 -2.80
C GLN A 45 -7.10 3.90 -1.87
N LEU A 46 -6.15 4.62 -2.46
CA LEU A 46 -5.15 5.42 -1.75
C LEU A 46 -5.20 6.87 -2.23
N PRO A 47 -5.22 7.86 -1.32
CA PRO A 47 -5.29 7.71 0.14
C PRO A 47 -6.64 7.13 0.60
N ALA A 48 -6.63 6.42 1.72
CA ALA A 48 -7.86 5.87 2.29
C ALA A 48 -8.82 7.02 2.67
N PRO A 49 -10.13 6.91 2.37
CA PRO A 49 -11.10 7.92 2.78
C PRO A 49 -11.06 8.17 4.29
N ALA A 50 -11.15 9.44 4.69
CA ALA A 50 -11.16 9.80 6.09
C ALA A 50 -12.42 9.20 6.78
N PRO A 51 -12.26 8.55 7.95
CA PRO A 51 -13.40 8.02 8.68
C PRO A 51 -14.26 9.17 9.21
N LYS A 52 -15.58 8.94 9.32
CA LYS A 52 -16.49 9.92 9.93
C LYS A 52 -16.13 10.11 11.40
N PHE A 53 -16.09 11.36 11.85
CA PHE A 53 -15.86 11.68 13.26
C PHE A 53 -16.96 11.08 14.13
N GLY A 54 -16.57 10.28 15.13
CA GLY A 54 -17.49 9.60 16.05
C GLY A 54 -17.64 10.28 17.42
N GLY A 55 -17.04 11.46 17.60
CA GLY A 55 -17.14 12.25 18.82
C GLY A 55 -18.32 13.22 18.80
N VAL A 56 -18.34 14.14 19.75
CA VAL A 56 -19.34 15.20 19.86
C VAL A 56 -18.63 16.53 20.03
N ILE A 57 -18.95 17.50 19.17
CA ILE A 57 -18.43 18.87 19.25
C ILE A 57 -19.50 19.74 19.90
N LYS A 58 -19.13 20.44 20.98
CA LYS A 58 -19.96 21.44 21.67
C LYS A 58 -19.12 22.69 21.95
N ASP A 59 -19.77 23.75 22.44
CA ASP A 59 -19.12 25.04 22.73
C ASP A 59 -18.05 24.95 23.83
N GLY A 60 -18.15 23.95 24.71
CA GLY A 60 -17.17 23.68 25.77
C GLY A 60 -16.43 22.36 25.60
N ALA A 61 -15.13 22.35 25.90
CA ALA A 61 -14.29 21.14 25.87
C ALA A 61 -14.82 20.05 26.83
N LEU A 62 -15.25 20.43 28.04
CA LEU A 62 -15.80 19.51 29.03
C LEU A 62 -17.13 18.87 28.61
N GLN A 63 -17.85 19.52 27.70
CA GLN A 63 -19.15 19.03 27.21
C GLN A 63 -19.02 18.24 25.90
N SER A 64 -17.85 18.32 25.28
CA SER A 64 -17.49 17.62 24.05
C SER A 64 -17.00 16.21 24.34
N LYS A 65 -17.16 15.31 23.39
CA LYS A 65 -16.62 13.94 23.46
C LYS A 65 -15.49 13.81 22.46
N PRO A 66 -14.23 13.59 22.89
CA PRO A 66 -13.13 13.37 21.98
C PRO A 66 -13.30 12.04 21.24
N TRP A 67 -12.73 11.97 20.05
CA TRP A 67 -12.69 10.76 19.25
C TRP A 67 -11.45 10.78 18.38
N TRP A 68 -10.69 9.68 18.40
CA TRP A 68 -9.51 9.48 17.56
C TRP A 68 -9.84 8.53 16.41
N ALA A 69 -9.49 8.93 15.19
CA ALA A 69 -9.53 8.01 14.05
C ALA A 69 -8.53 6.86 14.29
N PRO A 70 -8.90 5.60 14.00
CA PRO A 70 -8.00 4.48 14.19
C PRO A 70 -6.76 4.63 13.30
N ARG A 71 -5.58 4.42 13.87
CA ARG A 71 -4.32 4.46 13.13
C ARG A 71 -4.30 3.31 12.12
N ILE A 72 -3.96 3.63 10.87
CA ILE A 72 -3.79 2.60 9.84
C ILE A 72 -2.51 1.80 10.13
N VAL A 73 -2.65 0.48 10.24
CA VAL A 73 -1.55 -0.47 10.44
C VAL A 73 -1.61 -1.55 9.36
N PRO A 74 -0.45 -2.11 8.96
CA PRO A 74 -0.42 -3.17 7.97
C PRO A 74 -1.16 -4.43 8.45
N PRO A 75 -1.72 -5.24 7.53
CA PRO A 75 -2.32 -6.52 7.89
C PRO A 75 -1.31 -7.46 8.53
N LYS A 76 -1.80 -8.44 9.30
CA LYS A 76 -0.96 -9.51 9.84
C LYS A 76 -0.26 -10.26 8.69
N GLY A 77 1.06 -10.40 8.80
CA GLY A 77 1.88 -11.07 7.78
C GLY A 77 2.32 -10.17 6.61
N ALA A 78 1.99 -8.87 6.62
CA ALA A 78 2.57 -7.93 5.67
C ALA A 78 4.10 -7.88 5.81
N PRO A 79 4.85 -7.67 4.70
CA PRO A 79 6.29 -7.52 4.76
C PRO A 79 6.67 -6.21 5.46
N ASN A 80 7.83 -6.20 6.11
CA ASN A 80 8.46 -4.96 6.54
C ASN A 80 9.08 -4.26 5.34
N VAL A 81 8.84 -2.95 5.21
CA VAL A 81 9.44 -2.13 4.16
C VAL A 81 10.44 -1.18 4.81
N LEU A 82 11.69 -1.24 4.38
CA LEU A 82 12.76 -0.32 4.78
C LEU A 82 13.14 0.56 3.60
N LEU A 83 12.90 1.87 3.71
CA LEU A 83 13.30 2.86 2.72
C LEU A 83 14.56 3.59 3.21
N ILE A 84 15.66 3.44 2.47
CA ILE A 84 16.93 4.13 2.73
C ILE A 84 17.14 5.17 1.64
N ILE A 85 17.41 6.42 2.03
CA ILE A 85 17.69 7.52 1.12
C ILE A 85 19.03 8.14 1.54
N THR A 86 19.96 8.21 0.60
CA THR A 86 21.23 8.92 0.76
C THR A 86 21.08 10.36 0.29
N ASP A 87 21.63 11.32 1.03
CA ASP A 87 21.66 12.73 0.62
C ASP A 87 22.87 13.02 -0.25
N ASP A 88 22.70 13.86 -1.28
CA ASP A 88 23.75 14.33 -2.20
C ASP A 88 24.67 13.24 -2.80
N ALA A 89 24.16 12.01 -2.95
CA ALA A 89 24.91 10.91 -3.54
C ALA A 89 24.81 10.91 -5.06
N GLY A 90 25.91 11.26 -5.74
CA GLY A 90 25.99 11.21 -7.20
C GLY A 90 25.94 9.77 -7.75
N PHE A 91 25.23 9.55 -8.85
CA PHE A 91 25.03 8.24 -9.47
C PHE A 91 26.35 7.51 -9.82
N GLY A 92 27.37 8.25 -10.28
CA GLY A 92 28.67 7.68 -10.67
C GLY A 92 29.68 7.52 -9.53
N VAL A 93 29.29 7.77 -8.27
CA VAL A 93 30.18 7.68 -7.11
C VAL A 93 30.33 6.25 -6.58
N PRO A 94 29.25 5.49 -6.29
CA PRO A 94 29.37 4.16 -5.68
C PRO A 94 29.76 3.07 -6.68
N SER A 95 30.51 2.07 -6.21
CA SER A 95 30.89 0.86 -6.99
C SER A 95 29.69 0.12 -7.58
N THR A 96 28.51 0.23 -6.94
CA THR A 96 27.27 -0.43 -7.38
C THR A 96 26.81 -0.04 -8.78
N PHE A 97 27.23 1.15 -9.26
CA PHE A 97 26.97 1.68 -10.60
C PHE A 97 28.26 1.93 -11.40
N GLY A 98 29.39 1.33 -11.00
CA GLY A 98 30.68 1.47 -11.68
C GLY A 98 31.54 2.64 -11.21
N GLY A 99 31.18 3.28 -10.10
CA GLY A 99 31.98 4.34 -9.47
C GLY A 99 33.23 3.81 -8.76
N VAL A 100 34.14 4.73 -8.42
CA VAL A 100 35.44 4.40 -7.82
C VAL A 100 35.38 4.15 -6.31
N ILE A 101 34.28 4.54 -5.64
CA ILE A 101 34.14 4.43 -4.19
C ILE A 101 33.56 3.05 -3.83
N PRO A 102 34.30 2.18 -3.12
CA PRO A 102 33.78 0.87 -2.75
C PRO A 102 32.61 0.98 -1.77
N THR A 103 31.47 0.40 -2.14
CA THR A 103 30.26 0.32 -1.31
C THR A 103 29.81 -1.15 -1.15
N PRO A 104 30.59 -2.01 -0.47
CA PRO A 104 30.39 -3.46 -0.47
C PRO A 104 29.02 -3.90 0.08
N THR A 105 28.47 -3.18 1.07
CA THR A 105 27.13 -3.46 1.60
C THR A 105 26.04 -3.17 0.57
N MET A 106 26.18 -2.08 -0.20
CA MET A 106 25.24 -1.75 -1.27
C MET A 106 25.39 -2.73 -2.43
N ASP A 107 26.61 -3.11 -2.78
CA ASP A 107 26.88 -4.11 -3.83
C ASP A 107 26.24 -5.46 -3.52
N ARG A 108 26.33 -5.91 -2.26
CA ARG A 108 25.67 -7.13 -1.80
C ARG A 108 24.14 -7.04 -1.99
N ILE A 109 23.51 -5.95 -1.53
CA ILE A 109 22.07 -5.74 -1.69
C ILE A 109 21.67 -5.71 -3.17
N ALA A 110 22.47 -5.06 -4.01
CA ALA A 110 22.20 -4.94 -5.44
C ALA A 110 22.36 -6.26 -6.21
N ASN A 111 23.21 -7.18 -5.72
CA ASN A 111 23.37 -8.53 -6.27
C ASN A 111 22.25 -9.49 -5.82
N GLU A 112 21.64 -9.24 -4.66
CA GLU A 112 20.50 -10.01 -4.14
C GLU A 112 19.14 -9.49 -4.66
N GLY A 113 19.13 -8.40 -5.43
CA GLY A 113 17.91 -7.70 -5.81
C GLY A 113 17.92 -7.06 -7.19
N LEU A 114 17.13 -6.00 -7.35
CA LEU A 114 17.01 -5.24 -8.59
C LEU A 114 17.78 -3.92 -8.50
N ARG A 115 18.39 -3.53 -9.62
CA ARG A 115 19.06 -2.24 -9.81
C ARG A 115 18.37 -1.45 -10.92
N TYR A 116 18.12 -0.17 -10.67
CA TYR A 116 17.53 0.74 -11.65
C TYR A 116 18.59 1.74 -12.12
N ASN A 117 18.81 1.82 -13.43
CA ASN A 117 19.73 2.77 -14.07
C ASN A 117 19.03 4.03 -14.62
N ARG A 118 17.70 4.10 -14.50
CA ARG A 118 16.86 5.23 -14.93
C ARG A 118 15.93 5.65 -13.80
N MET A 119 16.53 6.14 -12.71
CA MET A 119 15.84 6.76 -11.59
C MET A 119 16.21 8.24 -11.55
N PHE A 120 15.22 9.11 -11.38
CA PHE A 120 15.42 10.56 -11.39
C PHE A 120 14.91 11.16 -10.08
N SER A 121 15.68 12.07 -9.51
CA SER A 121 15.26 13.00 -8.47
C SER A 121 14.94 14.36 -9.09
N THR A 122 14.44 15.29 -8.28
CA THR A 122 14.46 16.70 -8.67
C THR A 122 15.83 17.32 -8.36
N ALA A 123 16.04 18.58 -8.75
CA ALA A 123 17.31 19.28 -8.53
C ALA A 123 17.57 19.70 -7.07
N LEU A 124 16.60 19.51 -6.15
CA LEU A 124 16.70 19.93 -4.75
C LEU A 124 16.16 18.86 -3.79
N CYS A 125 16.65 18.87 -2.55
CA CYS A 125 16.29 17.89 -1.52
C CYS A 125 14.79 17.93 -1.18
N SER A 126 14.25 19.11 -0.89
CA SER A 126 12.84 19.29 -0.49
C SER A 126 11.84 18.79 -1.53
N PRO A 127 11.88 19.22 -2.81
CA PRO A 127 10.95 18.72 -3.84
C PRO A 127 11.14 17.22 -4.13
N THR A 128 12.35 16.67 -4.03
CA THR A 128 12.58 15.23 -4.18
C THR A 128 11.89 14.45 -3.07
N ARG A 129 12.07 14.87 -1.81
CA ARG A 129 11.44 14.23 -0.64
C ARG A 129 9.92 14.38 -0.66
N ALA A 130 9.42 15.56 -1.05
CA ALA A 130 7.98 15.80 -1.19
C ALA A 130 7.34 14.87 -2.23
N ALA A 131 7.96 14.74 -3.42
CA ALA A 131 7.47 13.85 -4.46
C ALA A 131 7.51 12.37 -4.04
N LEU A 132 8.55 11.95 -3.33
CA LEU A 132 8.70 10.58 -2.83
C LEU A 132 7.63 10.22 -1.79
N ILE A 133 7.37 11.10 -0.82
CA ILE A 133 6.42 10.85 0.28
C ILE A 133 4.97 10.88 -0.21
N THR A 134 4.66 11.80 -1.13
CA THR A 134 3.29 12.02 -1.60
C THR A 134 2.92 11.19 -2.83
N GLY A 135 3.92 10.70 -3.59
CA GLY A 135 3.70 10.07 -4.89
C GLY A 135 3.22 11.05 -5.97
N ARG A 136 3.38 12.37 -5.76
CA ARG A 136 2.95 13.42 -6.69
C ARG A 136 4.16 14.14 -7.29
N ASN A 137 3.98 14.75 -8.46
CA ASN A 137 5.00 15.65 -9.00
C ASN A 137 5.21 16.84 -8.06
N HIS A 138 6.43 17.34 -7.99
CA HIS A 138 6.84 18.44 -7.10
C HIS A 138 6.10 19.77 -7.36
N HIS A 139 5.46 19.95 -8.51
CA HIS A 139 4.60 21.11 -8.79
C HIS A 139 3.17 20.96 -8.23
N SER A 140 2.81 19.79 -7.70
CA SER A 140 1.49 19.43 -7.17
C SER A 140 1.57 18.81 -5.77
N ALA A 141 2.74 18.82 -5.16
CA ALA A 141 3.05 18.20 -3.87
C ALA A 141 3.09 19.25 -2.76
#